data_AF-A0A2G6EZA6-F1
#
_entry.id   AF-A0A2G6EZA6-F1
#
_cell.length_a   1.000
_cell.length_b   1.000
_cell.length_c   1.000
_cell.angle_alpha   90.00
_cell.angle_beta   90.00
_cell.angle_gamma   90.00
#
_symmetry.space_group_name_H-M   'P 1'
#
loop_
_entity.id
_entity.type
_entity.pdbx_description
1 polymer ?
#
loop_
_entity_poly.entity_id
_entity_poly.type
_entity_poly.pdbx_seq_one_letter_code
_entity_poly.pdbx_strand_id
1 'polypeptide(L)' 'MKTKEDWIIKEIEPNVFEVSGQVVDNVLNKYVFLGEDGIIQFLQVMRNIGMESKLEAAGVKEGDTVVIEGYEFEYV' A
#
# COMPACT_ATOMS: atom_id res chain seq x y z
N MET A 1 -3.02 11.26 21.92
CA MET A 1 -3.32 10.86 20.54
C MET A 1 -2.67 9.52 20.31
N LYS A 2 -3.42 8.49 19.87
CA LYS A 2 -2.81 7.23 19.46
C LYS A 2 -2.11 7.47 18.12
N THR A 3 -0.79 7.40 18.09
CA THR A 3 -0.01 7.39 16.86
C THR A 3 -0.44 6.16 16.06
N LYS A 4 -0.92 6.35 14.83
CA LYS A 4 -1.17 5.24 13.89
C LYS A 4 0.20 4.65 13.54
N GLU A 5 0.31 3.33 13.44
CA GLU A 5 1.57 2.72 13.01
C GLU A 5 1.91 3.17 11.58
N ASP A 6 3.22 3.24 11.29
CA ASP A 6 3.70 3.70 9.98
C ASP A 6 3.16 2.83 8.85
N TRP A 7 3.17 1.52 9.05
CA TRP A 7 2.71 0.49 8.13
C TRP A 7 1.87 -0.54 8.86
N ILE A 8 0.71 -0.86 8.30
CA ILE A 8 -0.21 -1.87 8.78
C ILE A 8 -0.56 -2.73 7.56
N ILE A 9 -0.11 -3.98 7.57
CA ILE A 9 -0.40 -4.95 6.50
C ILE A 9 -1.20 -6.07 7.11
N LYS A 10 -2.36 -6.37 6.52
CA LYS A 10 -3.26 -7.42 6.99
C LYS A 10 -3.73 -8.26 5.82
N GLU A 11 -3.62 -9.58 5.94
CA GLU A 11 -4.34 -10.48 5.05
C GLU A 11 -5.83 -10.39 5.37
N ILE A 12 -6.63 -9.96 4.40
CA ILE A 12 -8.09 -9.79 4.54
C ILE A 12 -8.85 -10.96 3.91
N GLU A 13 -8.26 -11.59 2.89
CA GLU A 13 -8.74 -12.81 2.23
C GLU A 13 -7.52 -13.63 1.76
N PRO A 14 -7.68 -14.91 1.37
CA PRO A 14 -6.57 -15.73 0.92
C PRO A 14 -5.80 -15.07 -0.23
N ASN A 15 -4.51 -14.78 -0.02
CA ASN A 15 -3.63 -14.08 -0.96
C ASN A 15 -4.05 -12.62 -1.25
N VAL A 16 -4.84 -12.00 -0.37
CA VAL A 16 -5.27 -10.59 -0.49
C VAL A 16 -4.84 -9.83 0.75
N PHE A 17 -3.98 -8.83 0.56
CA PHE A 17 -3.36 -8.06 1.64
C PHE A 17 -3.77 -6.60 1.57
N GLU A 18 -4.42 -6.11 2.62
CA GLU A 18 -4.71 -4.69 2.80
C GLU A 18 -3.49 -3.97 3.40
N VAL A 19 -3.06 -2.88 2.75
CA VAL A 19 -2.00 -1.99 3.23
C VAL A 19 -2.61 -0.66 3.65
N SER A 20 -2.44 -0.33 4.93
CA SER A 20 -2.83 0.94 5.52
C SER A 20 -1.72 1.45 6.45
N GLY A 21 -1.87 2.64 7.03
CA GLY A 21 -0.89 3.17 7.98
C GLY A 21 -0.70 4.67 7.85
N GLN A 22 0.08 5.26 8.76
CA GLN A 22 0.36 6.69 8.71
C GLN A 22 1.12 7.09 7.44
N VAL A 23 1.99 6.21 6.93
CA VAL A 23 2.75 6.48 5.70
C VAL A 23 1.82 6.52 4.49
N VAL A 24 0.89 5.57 4.38
CA VAL A 24 -0.14 5.52 3.33
C VAL A 24 -0.94 6.82 3.33
N ASP A 25 -1.49 7.20 4.50
CA ASP A 25 -2.27 8.43 4.66
C ASP A 25 -1.46 9.69 4.24
N ASN A 26 -0.19 9.76 4.61
CA ASN A 26 0.67 10.90 4.30
C ASN A 26 0.95 11.04 2.80
N VAL A 27 1.15 9.93 2.09
CA VAL A 27 1.41 9.95 0.65
C VAL A 27 0.11 10.32 -0.08
N LEU A 28 -1.03 9.73 0.29
CA LEU A 28 -2.34 10.06 -0.30
C LEU A 28 -2.70 11.53 -0.14
N ASN A 29 -2.48 12.10 1.04
CA ASN A 29 -2.76 13.53 1.29
C ASN A 29 -1.89 14.47 0.44
N LYS A 30 -0.71 14.02 -0.01
CA LYS A 30 0.17 14.80 -0.90
C LYS A 30 -0.21 14.64 -2.37
N TYR A 31 -0.71 13.47 -2.75
CA TYR A 31 -1.19 13.18 -4.09
C TYR A 31 -2.65 13.64 -4.20
N VAL A 32 -2.85 14.96 -4.28
CA VAL A 32 -4.14 15.55 -4.68
C VAL A 32 -4.53 14.95 -6.03
N PHE A 33 -5.48 14.02 -6.01
CA PHE A 33 -5.97 13.21 -7.13
C PHE A 33 -6.16 14.02 -8.42
N LEU A 34 -5.26 13.81 -9.39
CA LEU A 34 -5.41 14.25 -10.78
C LEU A 34 -5.23 13.02 -11.70
N GLY A 35 -6.29 12.22 -11.84
CA GLY A 35 -6.39 11.18 -12.88
C GLY A 35 -5.71 9.82 -12.57
N GLU A 36 -5.92 8.86 -13.49
CA GLU A 36 -5.40 7.48 -13.42
C GLU A 36 -3.87 7.41 -13.26
N ASP A 37 -3.14 8.39 -13.81
CA ASP A 37 -1.68 8.50 -13.70
C ASP A 37 -1.19 8.72 -12.26
N GLY A 38 -2.03 9.32 -11.41
CA GLY A 38 -1.68 9.62 -10.02
C GLY A 38 -1.49 8.36 -9.16
N ILE A 39 -2.22 7.29 -9.46
CA ILE A 39 -2.15 6.02 -8.73
C ILE A 39 -0.83 5.29 -9.02
N ILE A 40 -0.37 5.32 -10.29
CA ILE A 40 0.91 4.71 -10.66
C ILE A 40 2.06 5.42 -9.93
N GLN A 41 2.05 6.76 -9.92
CA GLN A 41 3.07 7.53 -9.19
C GLN A 41 3.00 7.29 -7.69
N PHE A 42 1.80 7.22 -7.12
CA PHE A 42 1.58 6.86 -5.73
C PHE A 42 2.25 5.52 -5.40
N LEU A 43 1.97 4.47 -6.17
CA LEU A 43 2.57 3.15 -5.97
C LEU A 43 4.09 3.16 -6.09
N GLN A 44 4.64 3.88 -7.06
CA GLN A 44 6.09 4.04 -7.21
C GLN A 44 6.72 4.69 -5.97
N VAL A 45 6.10 5.76 -5.45
CA VAL A 45 6.55 6.40 -4.21
C VAL A 45 6.46 5.42 -3.05
N MET A 46 5.35 4.69 -2.92
CA MET A 46 5.15 3.70 -1.86
C MET A 46 6.22 2.60 -1.88
N ARG A 47 6.56 2.07 -3.07
CA ARG A 47 7.67 1.11 -3.23
C ARG A 47 9.00 1.73 -2.79
N ASN A 48 9.31 2.95 -3.25
CA ASN A 48 10.55 3.66 -2.92
C ASN A 48 10.74 3.95 -1.42
N ILE A 49 9.65 4.15 -0.67
CA ILE A 49 9.70 4.42 0.78
C ILE A 49 9.66 3.15 1.64
N GLY A 50 9.67 1.96 1.02
CA GLY A 50 9.86 0.69 1.69
C GLY A 50 8.59 -0.17 1.86
N MET A 51 7.51 0.10 1.11
CA MET A 51 6.32 -0.75 1.11
C MET A 51 6.66 -2.20 0.75
N GLU A 52 7.56 -2.40 -0.23
CA GLU A 52 7.95 -3.71 -0.74
C GLU A 52 8.54 -4.60 0.37
N SER A 53 9.51 -4.09 1.12
CA SER A 53 10.08 -4.83 2.26
C SER A 53 9.07 -5.13 3.37
N LYS A 54 8.01 -4.34 3.50
CA LYS A 54 6.93 -4.60 4.46
C LYS A 54 5.99 -5.70 3.95
N LEU A 55 5.65 -5.69 2.67
CA LEU A 55 4.87 -6.74 2.01
C LEU A 55 5.59 -8.08 2.09
N GLU A 56 6.88 -8.13 1.76
CA GLU A 56 7.70 -9.33 1.89
C GLU A 56 7.74 -9.86 3.33
N ALA A 57 7.92 -8.97 4.31
CA ALA A 57 7.91 -9.34 5.73
C ALA A 57 6.54 -9.85 6.23
N ALA A 58 5.45 -9.43 5.58
CA ALA A 58 4.10 -9.92 5.81
C ALA A 58 3.81 -11.25 5.10
N GLY A 59 4.71 -11.71 4.21
CA GLY A 59 4.59 -12.97 3.49
C GLY A 59 3.90 -12.87 2.14
N VAL A 60 3.71 -11.66 1.60
CA VAL A 60 3.16 -11.42 0.26
C VAL A 60 4.10 -11.98 -0.81
N LYS A 61 3.53 -12.58 -1.84
CA LYS A 61 4.24 -13.22 -2.95
C LYS A 61 3.78 -12.67 -4.29
N GLU A 62 4.61 -12.86 -5.31
CA GLU A 62 4.24 -12.55 -6.69
C GLU A 62 2.92 -13.24 -7.06
N GLY A 63 1.99 -12.47 -7.62
CA GLY A 63 0.63 -12.89 -7.95
C GLY A 63 -0.40 -12.69 -6.84
N ASP A 64 0.00 -12.32 -5.63
CA ASP A 64 -0.94 -11.94 -4.57
C ASP A 64 -1.57 -10.57 -4.88
N THR A 65 -2.76 -10.32 -4.32
CA THR A 65 -3.47 -9.05 -4.46
C THR A 65 -3.15 -8.13 -3.29
N VAL A 66 -2.79 -6.89 -3.56
CA VAL A 66 -2.55 -5.84 -2.58
C VAL A 66 -3.64 -4.78 -2.70
N VAL A 67 -4.29 -4.44 -1.59
CA VAL A 67 -5.38 -3.47 -1.53
C VAL A 67 -4.92 -2.22 -0.77
N ILE A 68 -5.04 -1.04 -1.39
CA ILE A 68 -4.68 0.24 -0.77
C ILE A 68 -5.84 1.23 -0.99
N GLU A 69 -6.48 1.68 0.09
CA GLU A 69 -7.68 2.55 0.02
C GLU A 69 -8.77 2.07 -0.95
N GLY A 70 -8.95 0.75 -1.06
CA GLY A 70 -9.92 0.13 -1.96
C GLY A 70 -9.47 -0.02 -3.41
N TYR A 71 -8.24 0.39 -3.76
CA TYR A 71 -7.63 0.04 -5.04
C TYR A 71 -6.88 -1.29 -4.91
N GLU A 72 -7.15 -2.20 -5.84
CA GLU A 72 -6.54 -3.53 -5.89
C GLU A 72 -5.42 -3.55 -6.93
N PHE A 73 -4.29 -4.18 -6.57
CA PHE A 73 -3.11 -4.29 -7.40
C PHE A 73 -2.57 -5.71 -7.32
N GLU A 74 -2.16 -6.25 -8.46
CA GLU A 74 -1.37 -7.48 -8.47
C GLU A 74 0.07 -7.17 -8.03
N TYR A 75 0.59 -7.97 -7.11
CA TYR A 75 1.98 -7.88 -6.70
C TYR A 75 2.87 -8.56 -7.75
N VAL A 76 3.63 -7.72 -8.46
CA VAL A 76 4.67 -8.09 -9.44
C VAL A 76 5.98 -7.35 -9.13
#